data_AF-A0A957G631-F1
#
_entry.id   AF-A0A957G631-F1
#
_cell.length_a   1.000
_cell.length_b   1.000
_cell.length_c   1.000
_cell.angle_alpha   90.00
_cell.angle_beta   90.00
_cell.angle_gamma   90.00
#
_symmetry.space_group_name_H-M   'P 1'
#
loop_
_entity.id
_entity.type
_entity.pdbx_description
1 polymer ?
#
loop_
_entity_poly.entity_id
_entity_poly.type
_entity_poly.pdbx_seq_one_letter_code
_entity_poly.pdbx_strand_id
1 'polypeptide(L)'
;MLKKPLLLLLLLLALSACRQDEAVPTATPTTAAVVATATLRPVPTATQVPTTTPSPTPEPLQPVLEVSNQVVGEDGRLTVDQVVAVVPGWLVVAADDAGQPGAILGRSPVSAGPHSDVVVTIDPYRATPLLHVALHLDAGQPGEFEYPGVDEVVTTPAGAVVATFAADIQVLVPALVVADQAMDDSNQVVVALVVAPGPGWVAVHQDVAGEPGPVLGQSPVQAGENENVVVKFPWRSATTQLHAVLYSDAGEPGIFEHLEADVPVVINGVPVRAQFTVQLPPDVFVLNQPVVDNQIVVERVVVNEPAWLVVYTDLNGSVNLIVGQVLLSPGVTEGVLVPLTGRDKTAVMHIMLHEDSGTAGTFEYPAGDQPLRYEGRLQLFSFRTEAGNYVITADQALLDGDAIVVPLVVMDTPAWVVVQAEADGVPGAILGQTWVPAGVNRGVLVTIDPGQVTETLYVTLHMDGGELELFEYPDGPDLPLQRNRTPVRAPFRVLAVPAG
;
A
#
# COMPACT_ATOMS: atom_id res chain seq x y z
N MET A 1 60.55 26.67 5.39
CA MET A 1 60.41 26.55 6.86
C MET A 1 59.47 25.37 7.10
N LEU A 2 59.98 24.24 7.59
CA LEU A 2 59.74 23.72 8.97
C LEU A 2 58.25 23.55 9.32
N LYS A 3 57.76 22.40 9.82
CA LYS A 3 58.29 21.02 9.94
C LYS A 3 57.11 20.13 10.40
N LYS A 4 56.95 18.89 9.90
CA LYS A 4 56.20 17.84 10.65
C LYS A 4 57.11 17.25 11.74
N PRO A 5 56.56 16.95 12.92
CA PRO A 5 56.52 15.56 13.44
C PRO A 5 55.10 15.24 13.98
N LEU A 6 54.56 14.02 14.07
CA LEU A 6 55.06 12.67 14.37
C LEU A 6 55.39 12.40 15.86
N LEU A 7 54.68 11.41 16.43
CA LEU A 7 55.12 10.37 17.37
C LEU A 7 54.61 10.36 18.84
N LEU A 8 54.11 9.16 19.22
CA LEU A 8 54.21 8.42 20.50
C LEU A 8 53.37 8.79 21.77
N LEU A 9 52.35 7.95 22.00
CA LEU A 9 52.20 6.98 23.13
C LEU A 9 52.71 7.37 24.55
N LEU A 10 51.82 7.40 25.55
CA LEU A 10 51.88 6.66 26.85
C LEU A 10 50.58 6.94 27.69
N LEU A 11 50.55 6.68 29.00
CA LEU A 11 49.92 5.49 29.63
C LEU A 11 49.68 5.72 31.16
N LEU A 12 48.75 4.97 31.80
CA LEU A 12 48.50 4.88 33.27
C LEU A 12 47.86 6.16 33.93
N LEU A 13 47.09 6.16 35.04
CA LEU A 13 46.45 5.12 35.87
C LEU A 13 45.22 5.67 36.68
N ALA A 14 44.18 4.81 36.86
CA ALA A 14 43.25 4.59 37.99
C ALA A 14 42.88 5.65 39.07
N LEU A 15 41.59 5.66 39.50
CA LEU A 15 41.16 5.16 40.84
C LEU A 15 39.61 5.08 41.07
N SER A 16 39.16 3.89 41.49
CA SER A 16 38.02 3.48 42.37
C SER A 16 36.65 4.18 42.44
N ALA A 17 35.58 3.37 42.29
CA ALA A 17 34.39 3.38 43.15
C ALA A 17 33.71 1.98 43.21
N CYS A 18 33.03 1.67 44.33
CA CYS A 18 32.41 0.37 44.69
C CYS A 18 31.05 0.15 43.98
N ARG A 19 30.72 -1.04 43.45
CA ARG A 19 30.21 -2.29 44.10
C ARG A 19 28.80 -2.18 44.72
N GLN A 20 27.78 -2.73 44.05
CA GLN A 20 26.98 -3.90 44.50
C GLN A 20 25.84 -4.21 43.50
N ASP A 21 25.78 -5.45 43.01
CA ASP A 21 24.63 -5.99 42.28
C ASP A 21 23.56 -6.48 43.26
N GLU A 22 22.28 -6.28 42.93
CA GLU A 22 21.16 -7.01 43.54
C GLU A 22 20.41 -7.81 42.48
N ALA A 23 20.44 -9.14 42.62
CA ALA A 23 19.63 -10.08 41.85
C ALA A 23 18.61 -10.74 42.80
N VAL A 24 17.34 -10.74 42.41
CA VAL A 24 16.23 -11.30 43.20
C VAL A 24 16.13 -12.82 42.98
N PRO A 25 16.19 -13.67 44.03
CA PRO A 25 16.13 -15.13 43.86
C PRO A 25 14.72 -15.71 43.99
N THR A 26 14.45 -16.74 43.18
CA THR A 26 13.28 -17.61 43.23
C THR A 26 13.22 -18.42 44.53
N ALA A 27 12.03 -18.55 45.13
CA ALA A 27 11.81 -19.39 46.31
C ALA A 27 11.21 -20.77 45.92
N THR A 28 11.78 -21.84 46.46
CA THR A 28 11.20 -23.20 46.45
C THR A 28 11.23 -23.74 47.88
N PRO A 29 10.11 -24.17 48.48
CA PRO A 29 10.11 -24.71 49.83
C PRO A 29 10.54 -26.18 49.84
N THR A 30 11.54 -26.53 50.67
CA THR A 30 11.87 -27.91 51.03
C THR A 30 11.68 -28.12 52.53
N THR A 31 11.21 -29.32 52.88
CA THR A 31 10.81 -29.77 54.22
C THR A 31 11.95 -29.77 55.25
N ALA A 32 11.65 -29.42 56.50
CA ALA A 32 12.43 -29.82 57.68
C ALA A 32 11.49 -30.05 58.89
N ALA A 33 11.82 -31.05 59.72
CA ALA A 33 10.94 -31.56 60.76
C ALA A 33 11.02 -30.79 62.09
N VAL A 34 9.90 -30.75 62.82
CA VAL A 34 9.85 -30.28 64.22
C VAL A 34 9.81 -31.48 65.17
N VAL A 35 10.68 -31.45 66.18
CA VAL A 35 10.82 -32.51 67.19
C VAL A 35 9.66 -32.45 68.20
N ALA A 36 9.11 -33.62 68.54
CA ALA A 36 8.01 -33.73 69.49
C ALA A 36 8.48 -33.74 70.96
N THR A 37 7.79 -32.98 71.82
CA THR A 37 7.92 -33.06 73.28
C THR A 37 6.65 -33.67 73.85
N ALA A 38 6.77 -34.78 74.59
CA ALA A 38 5.62 -35.52 75.09
C ALA A 38 5.11 -34.99 76.44
N THR A 39 3.79 -34.82 76.55
CA THR A 39 3.06 -34.66 77.82
C THR A 39 1.89 -35.63 77.91
N LEU A 40 1.54 -36.02 79.14
CA LEU A 40 0.82 -37.26 79.44
C LEU A 40 -0.71 -37.17 79.22
N ARG A 41 -1.31 -38.31 78.87
CA ARG A 41 -2.77 -38.51 78.72
C ARG A 41 -3.55 -38.35 80.02
N PRO A 42 -4.68 -37.62 80.00
CA PRO A 42 -5.88 -37.97 80.76
C PRO A 42 -6.70 -39.06 80.04
N VAL A 43 -7.50 -39.81 80.81
CA VAL A 43 -8.41 -40.87 80.33
C VAL A 43 -9.65 -40.24 79.66
N PRO A 44 -10.17 -40.80 78.53
CA PRO A 44 -11.36 -40.25 77.90
C PRO A 44 -12.64 -40.58 78.69
N THR A 45 -13.40 -39.54 79.03
CA THR A 45 -14.85 -39.66 79.33
C THR A 45 -15.60 -39.87 78.02
N ALA A 46 -16.64 -40.70 78.01
CA ALA A 46 -17.41 -41.01 76.81
C ALA A 46 -18.15 -39.77 76.26
N THR A 47 -17.67 -39.24 75.13
CA THR A 47 -18.35 -38.20 74.36
C THR A 47 -19.48 -38.81 73.53
N GLN A 48 -20.65 -38.18 73.53
CA GLN A 48 -21.80 -38.60 72.74
C GLN A 48 -21.50 -38.46 71.23
N VAL A 49 -22.05 -39.36 70.41
CA VAL A 49 -21.94 -39.29 68.94
C VAL A 49 -22.62 -38.01 68.46
N PRO A 50 -21.92 -37.10 67.74
CA PRO A 50 -22.57 -35.94 67.16
C PRO A 50 -23.50 -36.38 66.04
N THR A 51 -24.77 -35.97 66.12
CA THR A 51 -25.75 -36.18 65.05
C THR A 51 -25.27 -35.52 63.77
N THR A 52 -25.18 -36.28 62.68
CA THR A 52 -24.83 -35.73 61.36
C THR A 52 -25.95 -34.83 60.85
N THR A 53 -25.73 -33.52 60.83
CA THR A 53 -26.54 -32.60 60.04
C THR A 53 -26.46 -33.04 58.57
N PRO A 54 -27.57 -33.23 57.85
CA PRO A 54 -27.52 -33.53 56.43
C PRO A 54 -26.87 -32.34 55.71
N SER A 55 -25.87 -32.63 54.87
CA SER A 55 -25.35 -31.65 53.92
C SER A 55 -26.49 -31.24 52.98
N PRO A 56 -26.68 -29.94 52.66
CA PRO A 56 -27.68 -29.55 51.68
C PRO A 56 -27.37 -30.27 50.37
N THR A 57 -28.38 -30.92 49.78
CA THR A 57 -28.25 -31.47 48.43
C THR A 57 -27.99 -30.29 47.49
N PRO A 58 -26.88 -30.27 46.73
CA PRO A 58 -26.64 -29.16 45.81
C PRO A 58 -27.78 -29.10 44.81
N GLU A 59 -28.40 -27.93 44.71
CA GLU A 59 -29.43 -27.65 43.72
C GLU A 59 -28.80 -27.78 42.32
N PRO A 60 -29.47 -28.44 41.35
CA PRO A 60 -28.90 -28.60 40.01
C PRO A 60 -28.70 -27.22 39.39
N LEU A 61 -27.47 -26.95 38.92
CA LEU A 61 -27.14 -25.73 38.17
C LEU A 61 -28.08 -25.62 36.96
N GLN A 62 -28.89 -24.56 36.93
CA GLN A 62 -29.74 -24.23 35.80
C GLN A 62 -29.03 -23.17 34.95
N PRO A 63 -29.24 -23.15 33.62
CA PRO A 63 -28.78 -22.04 32.80
C PRO A 63 -29.40 -20.72 33.24
N VAL A 64 -28.57 -19.70 33.36
CA VAL A 64 -28.97 -18.31 33.68
C VAL A 64 -28.24 -17.40 32.69
N LEU A 65 -28.91 -16.35 32.24
CA LEU A 65 -28.33 -15.30 31.42
C LEU A 65 -29.02 -13.98 31.75
N GLU A 66 -28.29 -13.08 32.40
CA GLU A 66 -28.76 -11.75 32.82
C GLU A 66 -27.81 -10.69 32.26
N VAL A 67 -28.38 -9.63 31.70
CA VAL A 67 -27.65 -8.49 31.12
C VAL A 67 -28.49 -7.23 31.30
N SER A 68 -27.84 -6.16 31.76
CA SER A 68 -28.46 -4.85 31.92
C SER A 68 -28.37 -4.00 30.66
N ASN A 69 -29.31 -3.06 30.52
CA ASN A 69 -29.21 -1.99 29.53
C ASN A 69 -27.93 -1.18 29.77
N GLN A 70 -27.19 -0.88 28.71
CA GLN A 70 -25.85 -0.27 28.80
C GLN A 70 -25.52 0.59 27.59
N VAL A 71 -24.48 1.42 27.73
CA VAL A 71 -23.94 2.23 26.62
C VAL A 71 -22.96 1.37 25.81
N VAL A 72 -23.00 1.49 24.49
CA VAL A 72 -22.02 0.88 23.57
C VAL A 72 -21.18 1.99 22.95
N GLY A 73 -19.88 2.00 23.25
CA GLY A 73 -18.91 2.92 22.66
C GLY A 73 -18.07 2.28 21.54
N GLU A 74 -17.05 3.03 21.07
CA GLU A 74 -16.15 2.62 19.98
C GLU A 74 -15.41 1.30 20.23
N ASP A 75 -15.17 0.94 21.49
CA ASP A 75 -14.49 -0.32 21.86
C ASP A 75 -15.37 -1.56 21.71
N GLY A 76 -16.67 -1.38 21.43
CA GLY A 76 -17.63 -2.45 21.24
C GLY A 76 -17.80 -3.36 22.46
N ARG A 77 -17.39 -2.94 23.66
CA ARG A 77 -17.39 -3.79 24.85
C ARG A 77 -18.75 -3.79 25.55
N LEU A 78 -19.41 -4.94 25.50
CA LEU A 78 -20.60 -5.25 26.29
C LEU A 78 -20.23 -6.12 27.49
N THR A 79 -20.92 -5.93 28.61
CA THR A 79 -20.80 -6.77 29.80
C THR A 79 -22.08 -7.55 30.01
N VAL A 80 -21.96 -8.87 30.18
CA VAL A 80 -23.04 -9.76 30.61
C VAL A 80 -22.94 -9.94 32.11
N ASP A 81 -23.91 -9.38 32.84
CA ASP A 81 -23.92 -9.28 34.31
C ASP A 81 -23.74 -10.65 34.98
N GLN A 82 -24.50 -11.65 34.52
CA GLN A 82 -24.38 -13.03 35.00
C GLN A 82 -24.69 -14.04 33.89
N VAL A 83 -23.86 -15.09 33.81
CA VAL A 83 -24.17 -16.29 33.03
C VAL A 83 -23.85 -17.54 33.84
N VAL A 84 -24.72 -18.55 33.76
CA VAL A 84 -24.46 -19.89 34.29
C VAL A 84 -24.51 -20.86 33.12
N ALA A 85 -23.36 -21.38 32.72
CA ALA A 85 -23.26 -22.37 31.65
C ALA A 85 -23.15 -23.77 32.27
N VAL A 86 -24.05 -24.69 31.90
CA VAL A 86 -24.05 -26.07 32.47
C VAL A 86 -22.96 -26.95 31.84
N VAL A 87 -22.57 -26.61 30.61
CA VAL A 87 -21.44 -27.12 29.83
C VAL A 87 -20.69 -25.92 29.23
N PRO A 88 -19.46 -26.07 28.69
CA PRO A 88 -18.82 -24.99 27.94
C PRO A 88 -19.69 -24.51 26.77
N GLY A 89 -19.52 -23.26 26.39
CA GLY A 89 -20.35 -22.62 25.37
C GLY A 89 -19.87 -21.23 24.98
N TRP A 90 -20.75 -20.51 24.29
CA TRP A 90 -20.48 -19.17 23.79
C TRP A 90 -21.57 -18.19 24.18
N LEU A 91 -21.19 -17.02 24.68
CA LEU A 91 -22.06 -15.85 24.67
C LEU A 91 -22.00 -15.24 23.27
N VAL A 92 -23.14 -15.17 22.60
CA VAL A 92 -23.26 -14.62 21.24
C VAL A 92 -24.19 -13.42 21.29
N VAL A 93 -23.71 -12.27 20.82
CA VAL A 93 -24.51 -11.04 20.72
C VAL A 93 -24.92 -10.82 19.28
N ALA A 94 -26.20 -10.55 19.05
CA ALA A 94 -26.80 -10.27 17.76
C ALA A 94 -27.59 -8.95 17.78
N ALA A 95 -27.65 -8.29 16.62
CA ALA A 95 -28.57 -7.18 16.38
C ALA A 95 -30.03 -7.65 16.48
N ASP A 96 -30.94 -6.71 16.71
CA ASP A 96 -32.38 -6.94 16.59
C ASP A 96 -32.82 -6.92 15.13
N ASP A 97 -33.57 -7.95 14.73
CA ASP A 97 -34.35 -7.99 13.51
C ASP A 97 -35.83 -8.16 13.87
N ALA A 98 -36.55 -7.04 13.91
CA ALA A 98 -37.98 -6.96 14.21
C ALA A 98 -38.42 -7.65 15.53
N GLY A 99 -37.61 -7.52 16.59
CA GLY A 99 -37.86 -8.13 17.90
C GLY A 99 -37.28 -9.55 18.07
N GLN A 100 -36.48 -10.03 17.13
CA GLN A 100 -35.80 -11.34 17.16
C GLN A 100 -34.27 -11.17 17.02
N PRO A 101 -33.46 -12.16 17.46
CA PRO A 101 -32.04 -12.18 17.16
C PRO A 101 -31.78 -12.25 15.65
N GLY A 102 -31.12 -11.23 15.12
CA GLY A 102 -30.72 -11.09 13.72
C GLY A 102 -29.25 -11.46 13.49
N ALA A 103 -28.50 -10.55 12.86
CA ALA A 103 -27.11 -10.81 12.50
C ALA A 103 -26.17 -10.75 13.73
N ILE A 104 -25.26 -11.73 13.83
CA ILE A 104 -24.24 -11.77 14.90
C ILE A 104 -23.28 -10.57 14.77
N LEU A 105 -23.01 -9.95 15.91
CA LEU A 105 -22.12 -8.78 16.08
C LEU A 105 -20.81 -9.15 16.77
N GLY A 106 -20.84 -10.15 17.67
CA GLY A 106 -19.66 -10.60 18.40
C GLY A 106 -19.95 -11.82 19.27
N ARG A 107 -18.91 -12.45 19.80
CA ARG A 107 -19.00 -13.64 20.65
C ARG A 107 -17.84 -13.73 21.65
N SER A 108 -18.07 -14.42 22.77
CA SER A 108 -17.05 -14.68 23.81
C SER A 108 -17.24 -16.09 24.38
N PRO A 109 -16.19 -16.89 24.57
CA PRO A 109 -16.30 -18.23 25.12
C PRO A 109 -16.58 -18.18 26.62
N VAL A 110 -17.41 -19.10 27.12
CA VAL A 110 -17.75 -19.24 28.54
C VAL A 110 -17.57 -20.70 28.97
N SER A 111 -16.81 -20.92 30.04
CA SER A 111 -16.63 -22.27 30.60
C SER A 111 -17.85 -22.70 31.43
N ALA A 112 -17.97 -24.01 31.70
CA ALA A 112 -19.01 -24.52 32.57
C ALA A 112 -18.88 -23.98 34.00
N GLY A 113 -19.99 -23.47 34.55
CA GLY A 113 -20.07 -22.87 35.88
C GLY A 113 -20.77 -21.50 35.87
N PRO A 114 -20.87 -20.85 37.04
CA PRO A 114 -21.30 -19.46 37.16
C PRO A 114 -20.17 -18.49 36.83
N HIS A 115 -20.46 -17.47 36.04
CA HIS A 115 -19.60 -16.33 35.74
C HIS A 115 -20.40 -15.03 35.92
N SER A 116 -19.72 -13.96 36.33
CA SER A 116 -20.25 -12.59 36.32
C SER A 116 -19.36 -11.69 35.46
N ASP A 117 -19.90 -10.54 35.07
CA ASP A 117 -19.16 -9.46 34.40
C ASP A 117 -18.43 -9.92 33.13
N VAL A 118 -19.04 -10.84 32.36
CA VAL A 118 -18.38 -11.45 31.21
C VAL A 118 -18.41 -10.49 30.03
N VAL A 119 -17.23 -10.07 29.57
CA VAL A 119 -17.10 -9.14 28.45
C VAL A 119 -17.28 -9.87 27.11
N VAL A 120 -18.13 -9.30 26.26
CA VAL A 120 -18.26 -9.65 24.84
C VAL A 120 -17.92 -8.42 24.02
N THR A 121 -16.93 -8.52 23.13
CA THR A 121 -16.64 -7.47 22.14
C THR A 121 -17.50 -7.71 20.89
N ILE A 122 -18.16 -6.67 20.42
CA ILE A 122 -18.99 -6.66 19.21
C ILE A 122 -18.47 -5.64 18.19
N ASP A 123 -18.92 -5.74 16.94
CA ASP A 123 -18.90 -4.61 15.98
C ASP A 123 -19.98 -3.58 16.38
N PRO A 124 -19.59 -2.38 16.87
CA PRO A 124 -20.57 -1.40 17.36
C PRO A 124 -21.25 -0.62 16.24
N TYR A 125 -20.66 -0.53 15.04
CA TYR A 125 -21.27 0.15 13.88
C TYR A 125 -22.43 -0.66 13.28
N ARG A 126 -22.55 -1.92 13.69
CA ARG A 126 -23.65 -2.84 13.35
C ARG A 126 -24.65 -3.04 14.49
N ALA A 127 -24.44 -2.40 15.64
CA ALA A 127 -25.35 -2.48 16.77
C ALA A 127 -26.69 -1.82 16.47
N THR A 128 -27.76 -2.36 17.06
CA THR A 128 -29.12 -1.80 17.05
C THR A 128 -29.50 -1.35 18.47
N PRO A 129 -30.40 -0.35 18.64
CA PRO A 129 -30.78 0.15 19.97
C PRO A 129 -31.39 -0.89 20.92
N LEU A 130 -31.77 -2.05 20.37
CA LEU A 130 -32.10 -3.27 21.10
C LEU A 130 -31.12 -4.35 20.63
N LEU A 131 -30.54 -5.11 21.55
CA LEU A 131 -29.62 -6.22 21.27
C LEU A 131 -30.09 -7.50 21.95
N HIS A 132 -29.73 -8.63 21.36
CA HIS A 132 -29.98 -9.96 21.92
C HIS A 132 -28.65 -10.62 22.27
N VAL A 133 -28.56 -11.19 23.47
CA VAL A 133 -27.47 -12.11 23.84
C VAL A 133 -28.05 -13.50 24.07
N ALA A 134 -27.41 -14.50 23.47
CA ALA A 134 -27.79 -15.90 23.58
C ALA A 134 -26.62 -16.72 24.15
N LEU A 135 -26.92 -17.68 25.00
CA LEU A 135 -25.96 -18.72 25.38
C LEU A 135 -26.07 -19.87 24.37
N HIS A 136 -25.03 -20.07 23.57
CA HIS A 136 -24.87 -21.22 22.67
C HIS A 136 -24.05 -22.33 23.34
N LEU A 137 -24.23 -23.56 22.87
CA LEU A 137 -23.33 -24.67 23.17
C LEU A 137 -21.97 -24.47 22.47
N ASP A 138 -20.94 -25.13 23.00
CA ASP A 138 -19.66 -25.44 22.33
C ASP A 138 -19.73 -26.94 22.01
N ALA A 139 -20.21 -27.26 20.81
CA ALA A 139 -20.53 -28.60 20.36
C ALA A 139 -19.88 -28.87 19.00
N GLY A 140 -19.30 -30.06 18.81
CA GLY A 140 -18.45 -30.31 17.64
C GLY A 140 -16.99 -30.22 18.03
N GLN A 141 -16.26 -29.22 17.55
CA GLN A 141 -14.83 -29.03 17.80
C GLN A 141 -14.60 -28.10 19.01
N PRO A 142 -14.14 -28.62 20.17
CA PRO A 142 -14.09 -27.84 21.41
C PRO A 142 -13.29 -26.54 21.28
N GLY A 143 -13.95 -25.41 21.56
CA GLY A 143 -13.36 -24.08 21.50
C GLY A 143 -13.34 -23.44 20.11
N GLU A 144 -13.98 -24.04 19.10
CA GLU A 144 -14.39 -23.34 17.88
C GLU A 144 -15.84 -22.86 18.00
N PHE A 145 -16.32 -22.09 17.01
CA PHE A 145 -17.72 -21.63 16.98
C PHE A 145 -18.36 -21.94 15.63
N GLU A 146 -19.22 -22.95 15.61
CA GLU A 146 -19.79 -23.57 14.41
C GLU A 146 -21.25 -23.13 14.17
N TYR A 147 -21.43 -21.87 13.74
CA TYR A 147 -22.73 -21.29 13.41
C TYR A 147 -22.83 -20.77 11.97
N PRO A 148 -23.93 -21.03 11.23
CA PRO A 148 -25.02 -21.94 11.59
C PRO A 148 -24.56 -23.40 11.52
N GLY A 149 -24.89 -24.19 12.53
CA GLY A 149 -24.33 -25.54 12.67
C GLY A 149 -24.70 -26.18 14.00
N VAL A 150 -23.70 -26.82 14.63
CA VAL A 150 -23.84 -27.64 15.84
C VAL A 150 -23.92 -26.81 17.13
N ASP A 151 -23.45 -25.55 17.10
CA ASP A 151 -23.56 -24.60 18.21
C ASP A 151 -24.95 -23.97 18.26
N GLU A 152 -25.94 -24.79 18.60
CA GLU A 152 -27.31 -24.34 18.84
C GLU A 152 -27.42 -23.56 20.16
N VAL A 153 -28.43 -22.68 20.23
CA VAL A 153 -28.77 -21.94 21.45
C VAL A 153 -29.21 -22.93 22.54
N VAL A 154 -28.68 -22.77 23.75
CA VAL A 154 -29.07 -23.58 24.92
C VAL A 154 -30.56 -23.41 25.18
N THR A 155 -31.29 -24.54 25.28
CA THR A 155 -32.72 -24.54 25.61
C THR A 155 -32.99 -25.17 26.97
N THR A 156 -33.96 -24.61 27.69
CA THR A 156 -34.50 -25.11 28.96
C THR A 156 -36.01 -25.38 28.82
N PRO A 157 -36.67 -26.00 29.82
CA PRO A 157 -38.13 -26.09 29.85
C PRO A 157 -38.86 -24.74 29.83
N ALA A 158 -38.18 -23.63 30.13
CA ALA A 158 -38.73 -22.27 30.05
C ALA A 158 -38.55 -21.60 28.67
N GLY A 159 -37.72 -22.16 27.79
CA GLY A 159 -37.38 -21.61 26.48
C GLY A 159 -35.88 -21.57 26.21
N ALA A 160 -35.49 -20.92 25.10
CA ALA A 160 -34.10 -20.64 24.77
C ALA A 160 -33.48 -19.66 25.79
N VAL A 161 -32.20 -19.85 26.11
CA VAL A 161 -31.42 -19.00 27.03
C VAL A 161 -30.95 -17.77 26.25
N VAL A 162 -31.87 -16.83 26.09
CA VAL A 162 -31.68 -15.56 25.39
C VAL A 162 -32.18 -14.43 26.27
N ALA A 163 -31.42 -13.34 26.34
CA ALA A 163 -31.81 -12.10 26.99
C ALA A 163 -31.76 -10.94 25.98
N THR A 164 -32.72 -10.03 26.09
CA THR A 164 -32.83 -8.85 25.23
C THR A 164 -32.68 -7.59 26.08
N PHE A 165 -31.83 -6.66 25.66
CA PHE A 165 -31.53 -5.44 26.40
C PHE A 165 -31.42 -4.23 25.47
N ALA A 166 -31.66 -3.03 26.00
CA ALA A 166 -31.47 -1.79 25.26
C ALA A 166 -30.01 -1.35 25.30
N ALA A 167 -29.47 -1.00 24.13
CA ALA A 167 -28.13 -0.46 23.96
C ALA A 167 -28.23 1.03 23.58
N ASP A 168 -27.63 1.90 24.39
CA ASP A 168 -27.43 3.30 24.02
C ASP A 168 -26.14 3.42 23.20
N ILE A 169 -26.28 3.45 21.87
CA ILE A 169 -25.14 3.38 20.95
C ILE A 169 -24.57 4.79 20.79
N GLN A 170 -23.35 4.98 21.29
CA GLN A 170 -22.61 6.23 21.24
C GLN A 170 -21.32 6.04 20.45
N VAL A 171 -21.46 5.73 19.15
CA VAL A 171 -20.34 5.66 18.20
C VAL A 171 -20.46 6.71 17.10
N LEU A 172 -19.30 7.17 16.66
CA LEU A 172 -19.08 8.08 15.57
C LEU A 172 -18.93 7.26 14.27
N VAL A 173 -19.98 7.25 13.46
CA VAL A 173 -19.97 6.52 12.17
C VAL A 173 -18.87 7.08 11.27
N PRO A 174 -17.86 6.28 10.86
CA PRO A 174 -16.79 6.76 10.01
C PRO A 174 -17.31 7.21 8.65
N ALA A 175 -16.76 8.31 8.13
CA ALA A 175 -17.22 8.93 6.89
C ALA A 175 -16.08 9.63 6.15
N LEU A 176 -16.20 9.69 4.84
CA LEU A 176 -15.22 10.30 3.95
C LEU A 176 -15.95 11.03 2.82
N VAL A 177 -15.75 12.34 2.73
CA VAL A 177 -16.41 13.20 1.73
C VAL A 177 -15.34 14.00 0.99
N VAL A 178 -15.26 13.77 -0.31
CA VAL A 178 -14.43 14.52 -1.26
C VAL A 178 -15.30 14.84 -2.49
N ALA A 179 -15.07 15.99 -3.10
CA ALA A 179 -15.77 16.44 -4.29
C ALA A 179 -14.83 16.44 -5.49
N ASP A 180 -15.42 16.35 -6.69
CA ASP A 180 -14.72 16.65 -7.94
C ASP A 180 -14.10 18.04 -7.88
N GLN A 181 -12.85 18.18 -8.33
CA GLN A 181 -12.09 19.42 -8.20
C GLN A 181 -11.07 19.61 -9.32
N ALA A 182 -10.74 20.86 -9.62
CA ALA A 182 -9.59 21.16 -10.48
C ALA A 182 -8.30 21.03 -9.68
N MET A 183 -7.28 20.42 -10.29
CA MET A 183 -5.94 20.34 -9.75
C MET A 183 -5.04 21.28 -10.53
N ASP A 184 -4.32 22.15 -9.82
CA ASP A 184 -3.33 23.06 -10.40
C ASP A 184 -1.90 22.58 -10.06
N ASP A 185 -0.89 23.41 -10.36
CA ASP A 185 0.50 23.11 -10.06
C ASP A 185 0.83 23.10 -8.53
N SER A 186 -0.13 23.33 -7.63
CA SER A 186 0.08 23.19 -6.19
C SER A 186 0.24 21.74 -5.71
N ASN A 187 -0.02 20.75 -6.60
CA ASN A 187 0.19 19.33 -6.32
C ASN A 187 -0.60 18.84 -5.09
N GLN A 188 -1.86 19.25 -4.95
CA GLN A 188 -2.73 18.87 -3.84
C GLN A 188 -4.20 18.72 -4.23
N VAL A 189 -4.94 17.98 -3.41
CA VAL A 189 -6.42 17.92 -3.39
C VAL A 189 -6.92 18.16 -1.98
N VAL A 190 -8.20 18.53 -1.84
CA VAL A 190 -8.87 18.72 -0.55
C VAL A 190 -9.97 17.68 -0.37
N VAL A 191 -9.89 16.94 0.71
CA VAL A 191 -10.96 16.09 1.23
C VAL A 191 -11.79 16.95 2.19
N ALA A 192 -13.07 17.15 1.88
CA ALA A 192 -13.91 18.11 2.56
C ALA A 192 -14.18 17.73 4.03
N LEU A 193 -14.44 16.45 4.29
CA LEU A 193 -14.65 15.91 5.63
C LEU A 193 -14.07 14.49 5.72
N VAL A 194 -13.34 14.23 6.80
CA VAL A 194 -12.99 12.88 7.28
C VAL A 194 -13.51 12.73 8.70
N VAL A 195 -14.32 11.72 8.94
CA VAL A 195 -14.78 11.32 10.28
C VAL A 195 -14.08 10.02 10.62
N ALA A 196 -13.13 10.08 11.55
CA ALA A 196 -12.27 8.94 11.90
C ALA A 196 -12.56 8.46 13.33
N PRO A 197 -12.69 7.13 13.57
CA PRO A 197 -12.98 6.59 14.90
C PRO A 197 -11.76 6.63 15.85
N GLY A 198 -10.56 6.78 15.28
CA GLY A 198 -9.28 6.93 15.98
C GLY A 198 -8.32 7.79 15.17
N PRO A 199 -7.06 7.95 15.61
CA PRO A 199 -5.97 8.43 14.75
C PRO A 199 -5.88 7.58 13.47
N GLY A 200 -5.51 8.21 12.36
CA GLY A 200 -5.49 7.54 11.07
C GLY A 200 -4.93 8.36 9.95
N TRP A 201 -5.15 7.87 8.73
CA TRP A 201 -4.68 8.49 7.50
C TRP A 201 -5.80 8.56 6.48
N VAL A 202 -5.88 9.67 5.74
CA VAL A 202 -6.54 9.66 4.44
C VAL A 202 -5.48 9.57 3.35
N ALA A 203 -5.54 8.52 2.54
CA ALA A 203 -4.66 8.35 1.39
C ALA A 203 -5.45 8.50 0.09
N VAL A 204 -4.83 9.13 -0.91
CA VAL A 204 -5.37 9.27 -2.26
C VAL A 204 -4.62 8.31 -3.17
N HIS A 205 -5.38 7.47 -3.87
CA HIS A 205 -4.91 6.44 -4.77
C HIS A 205 -5.22 6.81 -6.23
N GLN A 206 -4.39 6.34 -7.15
CA GLN A 206 -4.75 6.22 -8.57
C GLN A 206 -6.04 5.38 -8.71
N ASP A 207 -6.82 5.62 -9.77
CA ASP A 207 -7.82 4.65 -10.22
C ASP A 207 -7.16 3.62 -11.12
N VAL A 208 -7.31 2.34 -10.76
CA VAL A 208 -6.90 1.19 -11.59
C VAL A 208 -8.15 0.34 -11.83
N ALA A 209 -8.75 0.53 -13.00
CA ALA A 209 -9.95 -0.19 -13.45
C ALA A 209 -11.18 -0.03 -12.52
N GLY A 210 -11.37 1.16 -11.94
CA GLY A 210 -12.47 1.49 -11.03
C GLY A 210 -12.17 1.25 -9.55
N GLU A 211 -10.98 0.74 -9.21
CA GLU A 211 -10.56 0.41 -7.85
C GLU A 211 -9.32 1.21 -7.41
N PRO A 212 -9.08 1.39 -6.10
CA PRO A 212 -7.88 2.05 -5.58
C PRO A 212 -6.61 1.29 -5.99
N GLY A 213 -5.75 1.94 -6.79
CA GLY A 213 -4.44 1.46 -7.18
C GLY A 213 -3.31 1.94 -6.25
N PRO A 214 -2.11 2.22 -6.78
CA PRO A 214 -1.02 2.81 -6.01
C PRO A 214 -1.39 4.12 -5.28
N VAL A 215 -0.88 4.29 -4.05
CA VAL A 215 -0.99 5.54 -3.30
C VAL A 215 -0.20 6.64 -4.00
N LEU A 216 -0.84 7.79 -4.23
CA LEU A 216 -0.21 9.01 -4.74
C LEU A 216 0.32 9.88 -3.60
N GLY A 217 -0.41 9.96 -2.50
CA GLY A 217 -0.05 10.70 -1.30
C GLY A 217 -1.08 10.53 -0.19
N GLN A 218 -0.72 10.95 1.02
CA GLN A 218 -1.47 10.72 2.25
C GLN A 218 -1.36 11.91 3.21
N SER A 219 -2.34 12.05 4.09
CA SER A 219 -2.33 13.03 5.19
C SER A 219 -2.91 12.42 6.47
N PRO A 220 -2.34 12.74 7.64
CA PRO A 220 -2.83 12.23 8.91
C PRO A 220 -4.14 12.91 9.31
N VAL A 221 -5.00 12.17 9.99
CA VAL A 221 -6.27 12.62 10.58
C VAL A 221 -6.32 12.22 12.05
N GLN A 222 -7.03 12.99 12.86
CA GLN A 222 -7.24 12.71 14.27
C GLN A 222 -8.59 12.03 14.49
N ALA A 223 -8.78 11.38 15.64
CA ALA A 223 -10.09 10.88 16.05
C ALA A 223 -11.11 12.02 16.09
N GLY A 224 -12.32 11.79 15.56
CA GLY A 224 -13.34 12.81 15.38
C GLY A 224 -13.47 13.33 13.96
N GLU A 225 -14.04 14.53 13.83
CA GLU A 225 -14.23 15.24 12.56
C GLU A 225 -12.96 16.03 12.17
N ASN A 226 -12.53 15.86 10.92
CA ASN A 226 -11.41 16.58 10.31
C ASN A 226 -11.92 17.25 9.03
N GLU A 227 -11.99 18.57 9.00
CA GLU A 227 -12.44 19.33 7.84
C GLU A 227 -11.26 19.76 6.95
N ASN A 228 -11.51 19.86 5.63
CA ASN A 228 -10.57 20.43 4.64
C ASN A 228 -9.17 19.78 4.66
N VAL A 229 -9.11 18.45 4.78
CA VAL A 229 -7.85 17.71 4.85
C VAL A 229 -7.16 17.77 3.49
N VAL A 230 -6.03 18.47 3.43
CA VAL A 230 -5.23 18.63 2.20
C VAL A 230 -4.32 17.42 2.03
N VAL A 231 -4.42 16.72 0.91
CA VAL A 231 -3.51 15.61 0.54
C VAL A 231 -2.62 16.07 -0.61
N LYS A 232 -1.31 15.88 -0.51
CA LYS A 232 -0.33 16.35 -1.50
C LYS A 232 0.30 15.20 -2.27
N PHE A 233 0.35 15.32 -3.59
CA PHE A 233 1.00 14.34 -4.47
C PHE A 233 1.36 14.94 -5.84
N PRO A 234 2.39 14.42 -6.54
CA PRO A 234 2.74 14.86 -7.88
C PRO A 234 1.59 14.62 -8.88
N TRP A 235 0.96 15.68 -9.39
CA TRP A 235 -0.22 15.55 -10.25
C TRP A 235 0.07 14.80 -11.57
N ARG A 236 1.32 14.80 -12.03
CA ARG A 236 1.76 14.04 -13.22
C ARG A 236 1.71 12.53 -13.03
N SER A 237 1.68 12.04 -11.79
CA SER A 237 1.45 10.63 -11.50
C SER A 237 -0.05 10.28 -11.39
N ALA A 238 -0.95 11.27 -11.42
CA ALA A 238 -2.37 11.05 -11.22
C ALA A 238 -3.10 10.61 -12.49
N THR A 239 -4.13 9.78 -12.29
CA THR A 239 -5.26 9.54 -13.20
C THR A 239 -6.31 10.65 -13.02
N THR A 240 -7.21 10.84 -13.98
CA THR A 240 -8.30 11.83 -13.86
C THR A 240 -9.43 11.39 -12.93
N GLN A 241 -9.56 10.09 -12.66
CA GLN A 241 -10.38 9.54 -11.59
C GLN A 241 -9.46 9.07 -10.46
N LEU A 242 -9.83 9.31 -9.21
CA LEU A 242 -9.04 9.00 -8.01
C LEU A 242 -9.94 8.42 -6.90
N HIS A 243 -9.32 7.71 -5.97
CA HIS A 243 -9.99 7.23 -4.74
C HIS A 243 -9.33 7.85 -3.52
N ALA A 244 -10.11 8.47 -2.64
CA ALA A 244 -9.70 8.72 -1.26
C ALA A 244 -10.13 7.51 -0.41
N VAL A 245 -9.26 7.04 0.48
CA VAL A 245 -9.51 5.91 1.39
C VAL A 245 -9.06 6.30 2.80
N LEU A 246 -9.88 6.00 3.80
CA LEU A 246 -9.55 6.18 5.22
C LEU A 246 -8.90 4.91 5.78
N TYR A 247 -7.73 5.06 6.40
CA TYR A 247 -6.96 4.01 7.08
C TYR A 247 -6.88 4.32 8.58
N SER A 248 -6.83 3.28 9.42
CA SER A 248 -6.41 3.41 10.81
C SER A 248 -4.90 3.56 10.91
N ASP A 249 -4.39 4.37 11.84
CA ASP A 249 -2.97 4.43 12.23
C ASP A 249 -2.75 3.27 13.22
N ALA A 250 -2.22 2.17 12.70
CA ALA A 250 -1.99 0.94 13.41
C ALA A 250 -0.60 0.41 13.05
N GLY A 251 0.34 0.49 13.99
CA GLY A 251 1.74 0.23 13.71
C GLY A 251 2.64 1.10 14.59
N GLU A 252 3.61 1.78 13.99
CA GLU A 252 4.40 2.84 14.61
C GLU A 252 3.64 4.19 14.54
N PRO A 253 3.13 4.73 15.67
CA PRO A 253 2.18 5.85 15.64
C PRO A 253 2.68 7.08 14.87
N GLY A 254 1.91 7.53 13.90
CA GLY A 254 2.24 8.67 13.04
C GLY A 254 3.22 8.36 11.90
N ILE A 255 3.47 7.08 11.61
CA ILE A 255 4.00 6.60 10.32
C ILE A 255 2.81 6.07 9.48
N PHE A 256 2.99 5.92 8.16
CA PHE A 256 1.98 5.35 7.27
C PHE A 256 2.49 4.02 6.67
N GLU A 257 2.01 2.90 7.20
CA GLU A 257 2.44 1.53 6.89
C GLU A 257 1.45 0.80 5.95
N HIS A 258 1.22 1.40 4.78
CA HIS A 258 0.30 0.84 3.78
C HIS A 258 0.67 -0.59 3.35
N LEU A 259 -0.33 -1.47 3.27
CA LEU A 259 -0.23 -2.92 3.01
C LEU A 259 0.42 -3.75 4.13
N GLU A 260 0.90 -3.13 5.21
CA GLU A 260 1.43 -3.83 6.37
C GLU A 260 0.43 -3.77 7.54
N ALA A 261 0.48 -2.70 8.33
CA ALA A 261 -0.28 -2.59 9.57
C ALA A 261 -1.44 -1.56 9.46
N ASP A 262 -1.28 -0.53 8.63
CA ASP A 262 -2.36 0.42 8.32
C ASP A 262 -3.36 -0.20 7.33
N VAL A 263 -4.49 -0.66 7.87
CA VAL A 263 -5.61 -1.22 7.11
C VAL A 263 -6.71 -0.18 6.87
N PRO A 264 -7.49 -0.28 5.78
CA PRO A 264 -8.65 0.57 5.57
C PRO A 264 -9.65 0.42 6.71
N VAL A 265 -10.19 1.54 7.21
CA VAL A 265 -11.35 1.53 8.10
C VAL A 265 -12.53 0.94 7.33
N VAL A 266 -13.21 -0.05 7.90
CA VAL A 266 -14.33 -0.75 7.25
C VAL A 266 -15.64 -0.56 8.01
N ILE A 267 -16.74 -0.48 7.27
CA ILE A 267 -18.11 -0.57 7.80
C ILE A 267 -18.78 -1.73 7.07
N ASN A 268 -19.31 -2.72 7.79
CA ASN A 268 -19.84 -3.97 7.21
C ASN A 268 -18.85 -4.71 6.29
N GLY A 269 -17.53 -4.61 6.58
CA GLY A 269 -16.47 -5.17 5.73
C GLY A 269 -16.20 -4.40 4.42
N VAL A 270 -16.88 -3.27 4.19
CA VAL A 270 -16.64 -2.38 3.04
C VAL A 270 -15.72 -1.24 3.49
N PRO A 271 -14.59 -0.97 2.80
CA PRO A 271 -13.72 0.17 3.09
C PRO A 271 -14.44 1.52 3.01
N VAL A 272 -14.16 2.40 3.97
CA VAL A 272 -14.60 3.79 3.98
C VAL A 272 -13.77 4.56 2.95
N ARG A 273 -14.31 4.63 1.74
CA ARG A 273 -13.69 5.25 0.57
C ARG A 273 -14.66 6.13 -0.20
N ALA A 274 -14.10 7.06 -0.97
CA ALA A 274 -14.86 7.94 -1.86
C ALA A 274 -14.09 8.12 -3.18
N GLN A 275 -14.79 7.95 -4.30
CA GLN A 275 -14.26 8.16 -5.64
C GLN A 275 -14.59 9.59 -6.11
N PHE A 276 -13.65 10.25 -6.77
CA PHE A 276 -13.82 11.60 -7.29
C PHE A 276 -12.98 11.84 -8.56
N THR A 277 -13.33 12.87 -9.29
CA THR A 277 -12.67 13.29 -10.54
C THR A 277 -11.79 14.51 -10.29
N VAL A 278 -10.58 14.49 -10.84
CA VAL A 278 -9.70 15.66 -10.89
C VAL A 278 -9.54 16.16 -12.33
N GLN A 279 -9.81 17.45 -12.53
CA GLN A 279 -9.43 18.13 -13.78
C GLN A 279 -7.95 18.48 -13.69
N LEU A 280 -7.11 17.74 -14.41
CA LEU A 280 -5.66 17.90 -14.38
C LEU A 280 -5.21 19.02 -15.35
N PRO A 281 -4.05 19.66 -15.13
CA PRO A 281 -3.49 20.58 -16.11
C PRO A 281 -3.21 19.86 -17.44
N PRO A 282 -3.56 20.44 -18.61
CA PRO A 282 -3.22 19.87 -19.90
C PRO A 282 -1.70 19.76 -20.08
N ASP A 283 -1.23 18.57 -20.45
CA ASP A 283 0.20 18.24 -20.46
C ASP A 283 0.52 17.35 -21.66
N VAL A 284 1.74 17.45 -22.17
CA VAL A 284 2.32 16.51 -23.12
C VAL A 284 3.73 16.20 -22.69
N PHE A 285 3.97 14.96 -22.25
CA PHE A 285 5.30 14.42 -22.07
C PHE A 285 5.71 13.66 -23.32
N VAL A 286 6.80 14.11 -23.95
CA VAL A 286 7.37 13.51 -25.16
C VAL A 286 8.89 13.46 -25.01
N LEU A 287 9.48 12.30 -25.30
CA LEU A 287 10.92 12.14 -25.30
C LEU A 287 11.54 12.69 -26.60
N ASN A 288 12.79 13.15 -26.50
CA ASN A 288 13.61 13.31 -27.69
C ASN A 288 13.86 11.93 -28.29
N GLN A 289 13.53 11.74 -29.56
CA GLN A 289 13.48 10.42 -30.18
C GLN A 289 13.60 10.54 -31.70
N PRO A 290 14.20 9.55 -32.38
CA PRO A 290 14.14 9.45 -33.84
C PRO A 290 12.71 9.27 -34.34
N VAL A 291 12.47 9.67 -35.59
CA VAL A 291 11.25 9.31 -36.32
C VAL A 291 11.48 7.94 -36.96
N VAL A 292 10.83 6.91 -36.42
CA VAL A 292 10.93 5.53 -36.92
C VAL A 292 9.65 5.18 -37.66
N ASP A 293 9.74 4.59 -38.85
CA ASP A 293 8.61 4.22 -39.72
C ASP A 293 7.59 5.34 -39.98
N ASN A 294 8.07 6.59 -40.02
CA ASN A 294 7.24 7.81 -40.05
C ASN A 294 6.29 7.95 -38.85
N GLN A 295 6.70 7.53 -37.65
CA GLN A 295 5.94 7.68 -36.41
C GLN A 295 6.82 8.25 -35.30
N ILE A 296 6.16 8.76 -34.26
CA ILE A 296 6.72 9.08 -32.95
C ILE A 296 5.81 8.51 -31.86
N VAL A 297 6.35 8.34 -30.66
CA VAL A 297 5.61 7.99 -29.46
C VAL A 297 5.55 9.20 -28.53
N VAL A 298 4.35 9.61 -28.12
CA VAL A 298 4.17 10.59 -27.06
C VAL A 298 3.88 9.82 -25.77
N GLU A 299 4.76 9.99 -24.77
CA GLU A 299 4.75 9.17 -23.55
C GLU A 299 3.44 9.28 -22.78
N ARG A 300 2.97 10.52 -22.59
CA ARG A 300 1.76 10.82 -21.82
C ARG A 300 1.13 12.12 -22.32
N VAL A 301 -0.19 12.12 -22.43
CA VAL A 301 -1.00 13.29 -22.77
C VAL A 301 -2.14 13.42 -21.76
N VAL A 302 -2.45 14.65 -21.37
CA VAL A 302 -3.57 14.97 -20.47
C VAL A 302 -4.49 15.97 -21.14
N VAL A 303 -5.78 15.62 -21.27
CA VAL A 303 -6.84 16.49 -21.78
C VAL A 303 -8.12 16.24 -20.98
N ASN A 304 -8.88 17.29 -20.66
CA ASN A 304 -10.12 17.16 -19.87
C ASN A 304 -11.39 17.05 -20.75
N GLU A 305 -11.25 17.27 -22.06
CA GLU A 305 -12.29 17.23 -23.09
C GLU A 305 -11.72 16.55 -24.36
N PRO A 306 -12.55 16.11 -25.32
CA PRO A 306 -12.06 15.60 -26.60
C PRO A 306 -11.17 16.62 -27.31
N ALA A 307 -10.02 16.16 -27.80
CA ALA A 307 -8.96 17.05 -28.26
C ALA A 307 -8.06 16.38 -29.30
N TRP A 308 -7.41 17.18 -30.13
CA TRP A 308 -6.39 16.71 -31.06
C TRP A 308 -4.99 16.98 -30.52
N LEU A 309 -4.15 15.95 -30.50
CA LEU A 309 -2.71 16.13 -30.46
C LEU A 309 -2.21 16.39 -31.88
N VAL A 310 -1.56 17.52 -32.12
CA VAL A 310 -1.11 17.96 -33.44
C VAL A 310 0.41 18.19 -33.42
N VAL A 311 1.12 17.58 -34.37
CA VAL A 311 2.57 17.68 -34.53
C VAL A 311 2.89 18.64 -35.68
N TYR A 312 3.73 19.62 -35.39
CA TYR A 312 4.18 20.66 -36.31
C TYR A 312 5.69 20.56 -36.57
N THR A 313 6.10 20.87 -37.80
CA THR A 313 7.49 21.16 -38.13
C THR A 313 7.93 22.51 -37.55
N ASP A 314 9.23 22.67 -37.33
CA ASP A 314 9.84 23.93 -36.92
C ASP A 314 10.15 24.84 -38.14
N LEU A 315 9.96 26.14 -37.95
CA LEU A 315 10.49 27.20 -38.80
C LEU A 315 11.06 28.33 -37.93
N ASN A 316 12.33 28.17 -37.53
CA ASN A 316 13.09 29.15 -36.74
C ASN A 316 12.58 29.34 -35.29
N GLY A 317 12.22 28.25 -34.61
CA GLY A 317 11.66 28.24 -33.26
C GLY A 317 10.15 28.54 -33.24
N SER A 318 9.41 28.13 -34.27
CA SER A 318 7.98 28.41 -34.44
C SER A 318 7.30 27.32 -35.26
N VAL A 319 6.04 27.02 -34.92
CA VAL A 319 5.23 26.04 -35.65
C VAL A 319 5.03 26.45 -37.11
N ASN A 320 5.08 25.47 -38.02
CA ASN A 320 4.97 25.70 -39.46
C ASN A 320 3.96 24.77 -40.13
N LEU A 321 4.39 23.58 -40.56
CA LEU A 321 3.52 22.61 -41.26
C LEU A 321 3.03 21.55 -40.29
N ILE A 322 1.74 21.24 -40.34
CA ILE A 322 1.18 20.07 -39.66
C ILE A 322 1.66 18.82 -40.38
N VAL A 323 2.25 17.90 -39.63
CA VAL A 323 2.75 16.62 -40.15
C VAL A 323 2.07 15.42 -39.51
N GLY A 324 1.56 15.51 -38.28
CA GLY A 324 0.83 14.42 -37.64
C GLY A 324 -0.32 14.93 -36.78
N GLN A 325 -1.36 14.11 -36.62
CA GLN A 325 -2.52 14.42 -35.78
C GLN A 325 -3.18 13.15 -35.27
N VAL A 326 -3.60 13.14 -34.00
CA VAL A 326 -4.33 12.04 -33.34
C VAL A 326 -5.45 12.63 -32.49
N LEU A 327 -6.66 12.06 -32.61
CA LEU A 327 -7.78 12.39 -31.73
C LEU A 327 -7.60 11.68 -30.39
N LEU A 328 -7.82 12.40 -29.30
CA LEU A 328 -7.73 11.93 -27.92
C LEU A 328 -9.09 12.00 -27.24
N SER A 329 -9.36 10.98 -26.42
CA SER A 329 -10.46 11.02 -25.45
C SER A 329 -10.06 11.81 -24.21
N PRO A 330 -11.03 12.37 -23.45
CA PRO A 330 -10.78 12.92 -22.12
C PRO A 330 -10.07 11.92 -21.21
N GLY A 331 -9.10 12.40 -20.42
CA GLY A 331 -8.34 11.61 -19.46
C GLY A 331 -6.83 11.77 -19.60
N VAL A 332 -6.12 10.77 -19.08
CA VAL A 332 -4.69 10.56 -19.30
C VAL A 332 -4.55 9.45 -20.35
N THR A 333 -3.83 9.71 -21.44
CA THR A 333 -3.47 8.70 -22.44
C THR A 333 -1.96 8.54 -22.49
N GLU A 334 -1.46 7.30 -22.43
CA GLU A 334 -0.03 6.99 -22.48
C GLU A 334 0.36 6.24 -23.75
N GLY A 335 1.61 6.37 -24.17
CA GLY A 335 2.16 5.65 -25.33
C GLY A 335 1.49 5.99 -26.67
N VAL A 336 1.04 7.24 -26.87
CA VAL A 336 0.30 7.65 -28.06
C VAL A 336 1.21 7.58 -29.30
N LEU A 337 0.93 6.64 -30.20
CA LEU A 337 1.58 6.54 -31.50
C LEU A 337 1.01 7.62 -32.43
N VAL A 338 1.87 8.50 -32.96
CA VAL A 338 1.47 9.59 -33.85
C VAL A 338 2.05 9.37 -35.25
N PRO A 339 1.24 9.01 -36.25
CA PRO A 339 1.66 8.93 -37.63
C PRO A 339 2.06 10.30 -38.17
N LEU A 340 3.23 10.37 -38.80
CA LEU A 340 3.76 11.55 -39.45
C LEU A 340 3.69 11.43 -40.98
N THR A 341 3.28 12.51 -41.62
CA THR A 341 3.14 12.66 -43.06
C THR A 341 4.18 13.64 -43.60
N GLY A 342 4.25 13.78 -44.92
CA GLY A 342 5.25 14.61 -45.58
C GLY A 342 6.68 14.05 -45.51
N ARG A 343 7.61 14.78 -46.12
CA ARG A 343 9.05 14.47 -46.11
C ARG A 343 9.85 15.40 -45.22
N ASP A 344 9.30 16.58 -44.92
CA ASP A 344 10.00 17.71 -44.32
C ASP A 344 10.02 17.63 -42.79
N LYS A 345 10.46 16.50 -42.21
CA LYS A 345 10.69 16.39 -40.76
C LYS A 345 11.88 17.27 -40.38
N THR A 346 11.71 18.04 -39.32
CA THR A 346 12.71 19.00 -38.83
C THR A 346 13.43 18.47 -37.58
N ALA A 347 14.66 18.95 -37.35
CA ALA A 347 15.51 18.57 -36.21
C ALA A 347 14.84 18.79 -34.84
N VAL A 348 14.01 19.84 -34.75
CA VAL A 348 13.05 20.09 -33.69
C VAL A 348 11.66 19.94 -34.29
N MET A 349 10.74 19.28 -33.59
CA MET A 349 9.31 19.31 -33.89
C MET A 349 8.53 19.75 -32.66
N HIS A 350 7.37 20.34 -32.90
CA HIS A 350 6.51 20.89 -31.87
C HIS A 350 5.22 20.08 -31.75
N ILE A 351 4.65 20.04 -30.55
CA ILE A 351 3.34 19.47 -30.29
C ILE A 351 2.46 20.54 -29.66
N MET A 352 1.21 20.62 -30.15
CA MET A 352 0.17 21.49 -29.62
C MET A 352 -1.09 20.65 -29.43
N LEU A 353 -1.82 20.91 -28.35
CA LEU A 353 -3.16 20.36 -28.15
C LEU A 353 -4.17 21.33 -28.75
N HIS A 354 -5.18 20.81 -29.44
CA HIS A 354 -6.28 21.56 -30.02
C HIS A 354 -7.61 21.01 -29.48
N GLU A 355 -8.60 21.87 -29.33
CA GLU A 355 -9.98 21.47 -29.01
C GLU A 355 -10.60 20.70 -30.19
N ASP A 356 -11.51 19.75 -29.95
CA ASP A 356 -12.37 19.12 -30.97
C ASP A 356 -13.73 19.85 -31.02
N SER A 357 -13.68 21.17 -31.25
CA SER A 357 -14.81 22.10 -31.07
C SER A 357 -15.72 22.24 -32.30
N GLY A 358 -15.38 21.59 -33.42
CA GLY A 358 -16.12 21.60 -34.67
C GLY A 358 -16.97 20.35 -34.91
N THR A 359 -16.69 19.61 -35.99
CA THR A 359 -17.32 18.30 -36.26
C THR A 359 -16.59 17.22 -35.46
N ALA A 360 -17.18 16.76 -34.36
CA ALA A 360 -16.57 15.78 -33.46
C ALA A 360 -15.82 14.65 -34.19
N GLY A 361 -14.53 14.52 -33.92
CA GLY A 361 -13.63 13.55 -34.55
C GLY A 361 -13.17 13.91 -35.96
N THR A 362 -13.30 15.16 -36.40
CA THR A 362 -12.76 15.68 -37.68
C THR A 362 -11.87 16.90 -37.43
N PHE A 363 -10.60 16.83 -37.81
CA PHE A 363 -9.66 17.92 -37.54
C PHE A 363 -9.81 19.12 -38.49
N GLU A 364 -10.06 20.31 -37.94
CA GLU A 364 -10.63 21.47 -38.64
C GLU A 364 -9.85 22.80 -38.42
N TYR A 365 -8.52 22.73 -38.26
CA TYR A 365 -7.65 23.91 -38.16
C TYR A 365 -7.45 24.62 -39.52
N PRO A 366 -7.46 25.97 -39.63
CA PRO A 366 -7.43 26.96 -38.54
C PRO A 366 -8.78 27.55 -38.12
N ALA A 367 -9.91 26.90 -38.44
CA ALA A 367 -11.24 27.46 -38.21
C ALA A 367 -11.94 26.92 -36.95
N GLY A 368 -12.19 25.61 -36.89
CA GLY A 368 -12.87 24.95 -35.76
C GLY A 368 -11.92 24.70 -34.60
N ASP A 369 -10.97 23.81 -34.82
CA ASP A 369 -10.12 23.25 -33.75
C ASP A 369 -8.99 24.19 -33.36
N GLN A 370 -9.31 25.14 -32.49
CA GLN A 370 -8.34 26.10 -32.00
C GLN A 370 -7.35 25.47 -31.01
N PRO A 371 -6.10 25.96 -30.97
CA PRO A 371 -5.14 25.57 -29.94
C PRO A 371 -5.67 25.77 -28.52
N LEU A 372 -5.59 24.70 -27.73
CA LEU A 372 -6.02 24.67 -26.35
C LEU A 372 -5.16 25.63 -25.51
N ARG A 373 -5.82 26.36 -24.62
CA ARG A 373 -5.20 27.33 -23.72
C ARG A 373 -5.38 26.93 -22.27
N TYR A 374 -4.28 26.87 -21.53
CA TYR A 374 -4.29 26.72 -20.09
C TYR A 374 -3.90 28.06 -19.45
N GLU A 375 -4.72 28.54 -18.50
CA GLU A 375 -4.61 29.89 -17.91
C GLU A 375 -4.48 31.03 -18.96
N GLY A 376 -5.19 30.89 -20.09
CA GLY A 376 -5.11 31.80 -21.23
C GLY A 376 -3.84 31.70 -22.08
N ARG A 377 -2.84 30.92 -21.64
CA ARG A 377 -1.56 30.69 -22.34
C ARG A 377 -1.66 29.50 -23.29
N LEU A 378 -1.08 29.69 -24.47
CA LEU A 378 -0.86 28.62 -25.45
C LEU A 378 0.14 27.61 -24.85
N GLN A 379 -0.18 26.32 -24.90
CA GLN A 379 0.76 25.26 -24.52
C GLN A 379 1.50 24.77 -25.76
N LEU A 380 2.83 24.86 -25.75
CA LEU A 380 3.70 24.45 -26.84
C LEU A 380 4.78 23.52 -26.31
N PHE A 381 4.70 22.26 -26.68
CA PHE A 381 5.67 21.23 -26.30
C PHE A 381 6.62 21.00 -27.46
N SER A 382 7.85 20.54 -27.20
CA SER A 382 8.88 20.39 -28.25
C SER A 382 9.81 19.23 -27.95
N PHE A 383 10.23 18.53 -29.00
CA PHE A 383 11.22 17.45 -28.91
C PHE A 383 12.16 17.48 -30.10
N ARG A 384 13.30 16.81 -29.97
CA ARG A 384 14.32 16.68 -31.02
C ARG A 384 14.24 15.32 -31.69
N THR A 385 14.27 15.33 -33.02
CA THR A 385 14.30 14.14 -33.88
C THR A 385 15.72 13.58 -34.08
N GLU A 386 16.74 14.40 -33.83
CA GLU A 386 18.16 14.08 -34.00
C GLU A 386 18.95 14.13 -32.68
N ALA A 387 18.30 13.81 -31.55
CA ALA A 387 18.99 13.77 -30.25
C ALA A 387 20.04 12.65 -30.14
N GLY A 388 19.99 11.67 -31.04
CA GLY A 388 20.89 10.52 -31.12
C GLY A 388 20.69 9.50 -30.01
N ASN A 389 21.26 8.31 -30.20
CA ASN A 389 21.16 7.16 -29.29
C ASN A 389 21.49 7.49 -27.82
N TYR A 390 20.64 7.07 -26.87
CA TYR A 390 20.90 7.19 -25.42
C TYR A 390 20.24 6.09 -24.59
N VAL A 391 20.78 5.86 -23.39
CA VAL A 391 20.28 4.90 -22.39
C VAL A 391 20.13 5.59 -21.04
N ILE A 392 19.08 5.23 -20.30
CA ILE A 392 18.89 5.59 -18.89
C ILE A 392 18.88 4.31 -18.07
N THR A 393 19.70 4.30 -17.02
CA THR A 393 19.80 3.22 -16.01
C THR A 393 19.30 3.70 -14.66
N ALA A 394 18.97 2.77 -13.77
CA ALA A 394 18.61 3.03 -12.38
C ALA A 394 19.20 1.95 -11.48
N ASP A 395 19.58 2.33 -10.26
CA ASP A 395 20.05 1.41 -9.23
C ASP A 395 18.91 0.45 -8.84
N GLN A 396 19.19 -0.85 -8.78
CA GLN A 396 18.18 -1.90 -8.66
C GLN A 396 18.74 -3.18 -8.02
N ALA A 397 17.89 -4.03 -7.46
CA ALA A 397 18.26 -5.42 -7.19
C ALA A 397 18.19 -6.25 -8.50
N LEU A 398 18.81 -7.43 -8.52
CA LEU A 398 18.62 -8.37 -9.63
C LEU A 398 17.19 -8.92 -9.60
N LEU A 399 16.50 -8.89 -10.74
CA LEU A 399 15.24 -9.59 -10.94
C LEU A 399 15.52 -11.09 -11.05
N ASP A 400 14.79 -11.90 -10.29
CA ASP A 400 14.89 -13.37 -10.18
C ASP A 400 16.31 -13.92 -9.90
N GLY A 401 17.26 -13.04 -9.56
CA GLY A 401 18.66 -13.35 -9.25
C GLY A 401 19.62 -13.31 -10.44
N ASP A 402 19.13 -13.24 -11.69
CA ASP A 402 19.96 -13.32 -12.91
C ASP A 402 19.59 -12.31 -14.01
N ALA A 403 18.69 -11.35 -13.75
CA ALA A 403 18.31 -10.34 -14.74
C ALA A 403 18.34 -8.91 -14.19
N ILE A 404 18.50 -7.95 -15.11
CA ILE A 404 18.31 -6.51 -14.85
C ILE A 404 17.32 -5.91 -15.84
N VAL A 405 16.68 -4.82 -15.44
CA VAL A 405 15.77 -4.04 -16.29
C VAL A 405 16.42 -2.70 -16.57
N VAL A 406 16.69 -2.40 -17.85
CA VAL A 406 17.14 -1.07 -18.29
C VAL A 406 15.89 -0.21 -18.52
N PRO A 407 15.65 0.86 -17.72
CA PRO A 407 14.40 1.64 -17.79
C PRO A 407 14.08 2.18 -19.18
N LEU A 408 15.07 2.70 -19.91
CA LEU A 408 14.87 3.34 -21.21
C LEU A 408 16.11 3.21 -22.12
N VAL A 409 15.88 2.82 -23.37
CA VAL A 409 16.88 2.84 -24.44
C VAL A 409 16.25 3.45 -25.69
N VAL A 410 16.83 4.53 -26.21
CA VAL A 410 16.35 5.25 -27.41
C VAL A 410 17.38 5.12 -28.53
N MET A 411 16.95 4.62 -29.68
CA MET A 411 17.82 4.17 -30.77
C MET A 411 17.38 4.64 -32.15
N ASP A 412 18.30 5.22 -32.93
CA ASP A 412 18.09 5.65 -34.32
C ASP A 412 18.07 4.45 -35.31
N THR A 413 18.74 3.35 -34.94
CA THR A 413 18.81 2.07 -35.67
C THR A 413 18.74 0.89 -34.69
N PRO A 414 18.39 -0.34 -35.11
CA PRO A 414 18.56 -1.52 -34.28
C PRO A 414 19.96 -1.63 -33.65
N ALA A 415 20.02 -2.22 -32.45
CA ALA A 415 21.19 -2.18 -31.61
C ALA A 415 21.19 -3.25 -30.51
N TRP A 416 22.37 -3.48 -29.94
CA TRP A 416 22.57 -4.33 -28.78
C TRP A 416 22.70 -3.50 -27.49
N VAL A 417 21.97 -3.91 -26.46
CA VAL A 417 22.09 -3.41 -25.09
C VAL A 417 22.95 -4.41 -24.33
N VAL A 418 24.19 -4.02 -24.01
CA VAL A 418 25.21 -4.91 -23.43
C VAL A 418 25.45 -4.53 -21.97
N VAL A 419 25.31 -5.49 -21.05
CA VAL A 419 25.59 -5.32 -19.62
C VAL A 419 26.98 -5.84 -19.32
N GLN A 420 27.77 -5.03 -18.62
CA GLN A 420 29.16 -5.32 -18.29
C GLN A 420 29.42 -5.13 -16.80
N ALA A 421 30.25 -6.02 -16.23
CA ALA A 421 30.85 -5.83 -14.92
C ALA A 421 31.76 -4.59 -14.91
N GLU A 422 32.02 -4.05 -13.72
CA GLU A 422 33.02 -3.01 -13.50
C GLU A 422 34.41 -3.65 -13.30
N ALA A 423 35.43 -3.03 -13.90
CA ALA A 423 36.83 -3.34 -13.65
C ALA A 423 37.67 -2.05 -13.75
N ASP A 424 38.41 -1.71 -12.70
CA ASP A 424 39.28 -0.52 -12.59
C ASP A 424 38.58 0.82 -12.98
N GLY A 425 37.29 0.95 -12.67
CA GLY A 425 36.45 2.12 -12.94
C GLY A 425 35.94 2.23 -14.39
N VAL A 426 36.03 1.16 -15.17
CA VAL A 426 35.54 1.06 -16.56
C VAL A 426 34.75 -0.24 -16.79
N PRO A 427 33.98 -0.36 -17.89
CA PRO A 427 33.33 -1.62 -18.25
C PRO A 427 34.37 -2.71 -18.55
N GLY A 428 34.23 -3.86 -17.89
CA GLY A 428 35.03 -5.06 -18.05
C GLY A 428 34.28 -6.16 -18.81
N ALA A 429 34.20 -7.34 -18.20
CA ALA A 429 33.56 -8.52 -18.79
C ALA A 429 32.07 -8.27 -19.12
N ILE A 430 31.62 -8.79 -20.27
CA ILE A 430 30.20 -8.81 -20.62
C ILE A 430 29.52 -9.89 -19.80
N LEU A 431 28.43 -9.52 -19.13
CA LEU A 431 27.61 -10.43 -18.32
C LEU A 431 26.40 -10.94 -19.11
N GLY A 432 25.88 -10.11 -20.02
CA GLY A 432 24.76 -10.46 -20.88
C GLY A 432 24.42 -9.33 -21.85
N GLN A 433 23.56 -9.63 -22.82
CA GLN A 433 23.15 -8.70 -23.85
C GLN A 433 21.76 -9.03 -24.37
N THR A 434 21.05 -8.02 -24.89
CA THR A 434 19.79 -8.20 -25.61
C THR A 434 19.72 -7.25 -26.80
N TRP A 435 19.01 -7.64 -27.84
CA TRP A 435 18.78 -6.81 -29.03
C TRP A 435 17.56 -5.91 -28.79
N VAL A 436 17.61 -4.69 -29.32
CA VAL A 436 16.48 -3.76 -29.32
C VAL A 436 16.27 -3.14 -30.71
N PRO A 437 15.00 -2.95 -31.15
CA PRO A 437 14.71 -2.25 -32.38
C PRO A 437 15.01 -0.74 -32.26
N ALA A 438 14.99 -0.06 -33.41
CA ALA A 438 14.96 1.39 -33.46
C ALA A 438 13.69 1.94 -32.77
N GLY A 439 13.80 3.14 -32.19
CA GLY A 439 12.71 3.84 -31.51
C GLY A 439 12.94 3.94 -30.00
N VAL A 440 11.84 3.99 -29.25
CA VAL A 440 11.84 4.18 -27.78
C VAL A 440 11.49 2.85 -27.10
N ASN A 441 12.50 2.20 -26.54
CA ASN A 441 12.40 0.92 -25.84
C ASN A 441 12.36 1.17 -24.33
N ARG A 442 11.36 0.62 -23.62
CA ARG A 442 11.16 0.79 -22.17
C ARG A 442 11.23 -0.56 -21.46
N GLY A 443 11.77 -0.58 -20.24
CA GLY A 443 11.82 -1.79 -19.41
C GLY A 443 12.57 -2.95 -20.09
N VAL A 444 13.69 -2.65 -20.75
CA VAL A 444 14.45 -3.64 -21.53
C VAL A 444 15.10 -4.64 -20.58
N LEU A 445 14.57 -5.86 -20.57
CA LEU A 445 15.09 -6.96 -19.76
C LEU A 445 16.39 -7.51 -20.36
N VAL A 446 17.43 -7.66 -19.53
CA VAL A 446 18.68 -8.32 -19.90
C VAL A 446 19.00 -9.39 -18.88
N THR A 447 18.98 -10.65 -19.30
CA THR A 447 19.55 -11.78 -18.54
C THR A 447 21.07 -11.68 -18.55
N ILE A 448 21.70 -11.92 -17.40
CA ILE A 448 23.13 -11.77 -17.17
C ILE A 448 23.70 -12.97 -16.41
N ASP A 449 25.00 -13.23 -16.50
CA ASP A 449 25.69 -14.18 -15.61
C ASP A 449 25.78 -13.59 -14.18
N PRO A 450 25.04 -14.12 -13.18
CA PRO A 450 25.08 -13.60 -11.82
C PRO A 450 26.42 -13.90 -11.12
N GLY A 451 27.16 -14.91 -11.58
CA GLY A 451 28.43 -15.34 -10.99
C GLY A 451 29.59 -14.36 -11.18
N GLN A 452 29.40 -13.31 -11.99
CA GLN A 452 30.39 -12.27 -12.29
C GLN A 452 29.87 -10.84 -12.02
N VAL A 453 28.76 -10.69 -11.29
CA VAL A 453 28.17 -9.38 -10.95
C VAL A 453 29.03 -8.61 -9.94
N THR A 454 29.28 -7.34 -10.24
CA THR A 454 29.96 -6.36 -9.38
C THR A 454 28.97 -5.35 -8.79
N GLU A 455 29.35 -4.63 -7.73
CA GLU A 455 28.49 -3.60 -7.09
C GLU A 455 28.00 -2.55 -8.10
N THR A 456 28.86 -2.15 -9.03
CA THR A 456 28.50 -1.30 -10.17
C THR A 456 28.51 -2.12 -11.44
N LEU A 457 27.49 -1.97 -12.27
CA LEU A 457 27.43 -2.49 -13.65
C LEU A 457 27.35 -1.33 -14.64
N TYR A 458 27.73 -1.58 -15.89
CA TYR A 458 27.57 -0.65 -17.00
C TYR A 458 26.63 -1.22 -18.05
N VAL A 459 25.70 -0.41 -18.55
CA VAL A 459 24.98 -0.68 -19.80
C VAL A 459 25.65 0.11 -20.91
N THR A 460 26.21 -0.57 -21.91
CA THR A 460 26.80 0.02 -23.11
C THR A 460 25.94 -0.32 -24.32
N LEU A 461 25.67 0.67 -25.18
CA LEU A 461 24.96 0.46 -26.44
C LEU A 461 25.96 0.10 -27.54
N HIS A 462 25.73 -1.00 -28.23
CA HIS A 462 26.50 -1.48 -29.37
C HIS A 462 25.64 -1.42 -30.63
N MET A 463 26.25 -1.22 -31.79
CA MET A 463 25.52 -1.30 -33.06
C MET A 463 25.21 -2.77 -33.40
N ASP A 464 24.07 -3.01 -34.05
CA ASP A 464 23.76 -4.29 -34.69
C ASP A 464 24.37 -4.24 -36.11
N GLY A 465 25.60 -4.75 -36.23
CA GLY A 465 26.36 -4.83 -37.46
C GLY A 465 26.36 -6.24 -38.04
N GLY A 466 26.87 -6.40 -39.26
CA GLY A 466 27.07 -7.74 -39.84
C GLY A 466 25.79 -8.54 -40.04
N GLU A 467 25.63 -9.65 -39.31
CA GLU A 467 24.44 -10.50 -39.35
C GLU A 467 23.37 -10.00 -38.35
N LEU A 468 22.19 -9.60 -38.88
CA LEU A 468 21.10 -9.04 -38.08
C LEU A 468 20.70 -9.96 -36.91
N GLU A 469 20.54 -9.38 -35.72
CA GLU A 469 20.16 -10.09 -34.50
C GLU A 469 21.18 -11.18 -34.06
N LEU A 470 22.43 -11.13 -34.54
CA LEU A 470 23.56 -11.91 -34.02
C LEU A 470 24.59 -10.99 -33.34
N PHE A 471 24.95 -11.27 -32.08
CA PHE A 471 25.93 -10.44 -31.36
C PHE A 471 27.38 -10.81 -31.71
N GLU A 472 28.08 -9.93 -32.43
CA GLU A 472 29.40 -10.14 -33.01
C GLU A 472 30.52 -9.26 -32.38
N TYR A 473 30.66 -9.25 -31.05
CA TYR A 473 31.71 -8.50 -30.32
C TYR A 473 32.56 -9.46 -29.45
N PRO A 474 33.90 -9.26 -29.30
CA PRO A 474 34.72 -8.10 -29.70
C PRO A 474 35.38 -8.18 -31.08
N ASP A 475 35.39 -9.35 -31.71
CA ASP A 475 36.18 -9.61 -32.93
C ASP A 475 35.42 -9.30 -34.25
N GLY A 476 34.15 -8.92 -34.17
CA GLY A 476 33.27 -8.61 -35.31
C GLY A 476 32.75 -7.16 -35.34
N PRO A 477 31.69 -6.89 -36.12
CA PRO A 477 31.22 -5.53 -36.42
C PRO A 477 30.43 -4.81 -35.31
N ASP A 478 30.05 -5.49 -34.22
CA ASP A 478 29.17 -4.94 -33.17
C ASP A 478 29.90 -4.02 -32.19
N LEU A 479 30.46 -2.95 -32.73
CA LEU A 479 31.26 -2.00 -31.96
C LEU A 479 30.37 -1.12 -31.07
N PRO A 480 30.86 -0.70 -29.89
CA PRO A 480 30.17 0.26 -29.04
C PRO A 480 29.84 1.55 -29.81
N LEU A 481 28.56 1.95 -29.78
CA LEU A 481 28.08 3.20 -30.37
C LEU A 481 28.73 4.38 -29.66
N GLN A 482 29.22 5.36 -30.42
CA GLN A 482 29.97 6.50 -29.87
C GLN A 482 29.27 7.84 -30.13
N ARG A 483 29.17 8.65 -29.08
CA ARG A 483 28.81 10.07 -29.15
C ARG A 483 30.05 10.89 -28.79
N ASN A 484 30.49 11.77 -29.68
CA ASN A 484 31.70 12.59 -29.50
C ASN A 484 32.98 11.78 -29.15
N ARG A 485 33.14 10.58 -29.75
CA ARG A 485 34.22 9.59 -29.48
C ARG A 485 34.18 8.91 -28.10
N THR A 486 33.09 9.07 -27.35
CA THR A 486 32.84 8.36 -26.09
C THR A 486 31.74 7.32 -26.31
N PRO A 487 31.89 6.07 -25.86
CA PRO A 487 30.81 5.09 -25.90
C PRO A 487 29.53 5.60 -25.22
N VAL A 488 28.38 5.37 -25.83
CA VAL A 488 27.07 5.66 -25.22
C VAL A 488 26.80 4.58 -24.19
N ARG A 489 27.03 4.91 -22.92
CA ARG A 489 26.87 4.00 -21.78
C ARG A 489 26.43 4.72 -20.52
N ALA A 490 25.78 4.00 -19.61
CA ALA A 490 25.39 4.50 -18.29
C ALA A 490 25.68 3.44 -17.20
N PRO A 491 26.24 3.83 -16.04
CA PRO A 491 26.42 2.93 -14.89
C PRO A 491 25.15 2.82 -14.04
N PHE A 492 25.06 1.79 -13.20
CA PHE A 492 24.13 1.70 -12.08
C PHE A 492 24.67 0.77 -10.99
N ARG A 493 24.11 0.86 -9.78
CA ARG A 493 24.44 -0.01 -8.64
C ARG A 493 23.47 -1.17 -8.52
N VAL A 494 24.00 -2.33 -8.16
CA VAL A 494 23.22 -3.50 -7.74
C VAL A 494 22.98 -3.43 -6.24
N LEU A 495 21.73 -3.20 -5.83
CA LEU A 495 21.34 -2.90 -4.43
C LEU A 495 21.42 -4.12 -3.50
N ALA A 496 21.41 -5.33 -4.06
CA ALA A 496 21.62 -6.58 -3.35
C ALA A 496 22.41 -7.54 -4.26
N VAL A 497 23.74 -7.51 -4.16
CA VAL A 497 24.59 -8.51 -4.81
C VAL A 497 24.43 -9.83 -4.03
N PRO A 498 24.09 -10.96 -4.69
CA PRO A 498 24.07 -12.26 -4.03
C PRO A 498 25.42 -12.55 -3.38
N ALA A 499 25.43 -13.05 -2.14
CA ALA A 499 26.67 -13.49 -1.50
C ALA A 499 27.21 -14.72 -2.26
N GLY A 500 28.33 -14.54 -2.95
CA GLY A 500 28.99 -15.58 -3.76
C GLY A 500 29.75 -16.65 -2.95
#